data_AF-A0A7X9QE66-F1
#
_entry.id   AF-A0A7X9QE66-F1
#
_cell.length_a   1.000
_cell.length_b   1.000
_cell.length_c   1.000
_cell.angle_alpha   90.00
_cell.angle_beta   90.00
_cell.angle_gamma   90.00
#
_symmetry.space_group_name_H-M   'P 1'
#
loop_
_entity.id
_entity.type
_entity.pdbx_description
1 polymer ?
#
loop_
_entity_poly.entity_id
_entity_poly.type
_entity_poly.pdbx_seq_one_letter_code
_entity_poly.pdbx_strand_id
1 'polypeptide(L)'
;MSLVTRVLATLVVSVLATTSFLAGSARAAGAEATKAADYIVSTFKPGTAAPYGEVGSAADSLLALAATDDPKYAADIDGIVAFLKKNAKAYVAPKASGAAGAAKLALVAAAVDADATDFGGVDLVTTVKAGIGANGAFGAWPGPFASGMAMVALVRNGQPVPEQMVDYLLTYAEPRAGGAGGGFACTTYPFDAKTGCPAADPDSTA
;
A
#
# COMPACT_ATOMS: atom_id res chain seq x y z
N MET A 1 9.63 19.82 -48.67
CA MET A 1 9.08 18.78 -47.77
C MET A 1 7.62 19.10 -47.52
N SER A 2 6.71 18.22 -47.93
CA SER A 2 5.27 18.55 -47.97
C SER A 2 4.65 18.49 -46.57
N LEU A 3 3.52 19.20 -46.38
CA LEU A 3 2.75 19.21 -45.13
C LEU A 3 2.41 17.80 -44.65
N VAL A 4 2.25 16.84 -45.58
CA VAL A 4 1.94 15.43 -45.32
C VAL A 4 3.10 14.73 -44.60
N THR A 5 4.36 15.06 -44.91
CA THR A 5 5.54 14.49 -44.24
C THR A 5 5.66 14.98 -42.80
N ARG A 6 5.16 16.19 -42.49
CA ARG A 6 5.17 16.77 -41.14
C ARG A 6 4.06 16.19 -40.26
N VAL A 7 2.86 15.97 -40.81
CA VAL A 7 1.72 15.36 -40.08
C VAL A 7 1.98 13.89 -39.74
N LEU A 8 2.60 13.13 -40.65
CA LEU A 8 2.96 11.73 -40.38
C LEU A 8 4.02 11.61 -39.27
N ALA A 9 5.01 12.51 -39.24
CA ALA A 9 6.05 12.52 -38.21
C ALA A 9 5.48 12.85 -36.81
N THR A 10 4.51 13.77 -36.71
CA THR A 10 3.85 14.06 -35.42
C THR A 10 2.95 12.93 -34.93
N LEU A 11 2.31 12.18 -35.84
CA LEU A 11 1.44 11.06 -35.47
C LEU A 11 2.25 9.87 -34.92
N VAL A 12 3.42 9.58 -35.52
CA VAL A 12 4.31 8.50 -35.04
C VAL A 12 4.92 8.83 -33.67
N VAL A 13 5.25 10.10 -33.40
CA VAL A 13 5.73 10.53 -32.07
C VAL A 13 4.63 10.48 -31.01
N SER A 14 3.36 10.67 -31.39
CA SER A 14 2.22 10.61 -30.47
C SER A 14 1.86 9.16 -30.07
N VAL A 15 2.06 8.19 -30.98
CA VAL A 15 1.78 6.76 -30.70
C VAL A 15 2.88 6.09 -29.87
N LEU A 16 4.13 6.60 -29.91
CA LEU A 16 5.20 6.13 -29.02
C LEU A 16 5.15 6.75 -27.61
N ALA A 17 4.35 7.80 -27.39
CA ALA A 17 4.20 8.43 -26.08
C ALA A 17 3.19 7.71 -25.16
N THR A 18 2.35 6.82 -25.70
CA THR A 18 1.34 6.08 -24.92
C THR A 18 1.80 4.74 -24.37
N THR A 19 3.05 4.32 -24.63
CA THR A 19 3.58 3.02 -24.15
C THR A 19 4.39 3.10 -22.85
N SER A 20 4.50 4.27 -22.25
CA SER A 20 5.27 4.45 -21.00
C SER A 20 4.30 4.67 -19.85
N PHE A 21 4.33 3.76 -18.87
CA PHE A 21 3.64 3.75 -17.56
C PHE A 21 2.59 2.67 -17.27
N LEU A 22 2.54 1.58 -18.04
CA LEU A 22 2.21 0.30 -17.39
C LEU A 22 3.48 -0.21 -16.72
N ALA A 23 3.85 0.39 -15.59
CA ALA A 23 4.77 -0.26 -14.68
C ALA A 23 4.05 -1.53 -14.18
N GLY A 24 4.27 -2.64 -14.89
CA GLY A 24 3.80 -3.94 -14.43
C GLY A 24 4.28 -4.15 -13.01
N SER A 25 3.41 -4.72 -12.17
CA SER A 25 3.70 -5.04 -10.77
C SER A 25 5.09 -5.65 -10.66
N ALA A 26 5.94 -5.10 -9.79
CA ALA A 26 7.25 -5.67 -9.53
C ALA A 26 7.06 -7.13 -9.10
N ARG A 27 7.50 -8.07 -9.94
CA ARG A 27 7.28 -9.50 -9.73
C ARG A 27 8.37 -10.04 -8.81
N ALA A 28 7.97 -10.69 -7.72
CA ALA A 28 8.83 -11.61 -7.01
C ALA A 28 8.84 -12.93 -7.79
N ALA A 29 9.49 -12.97 -8.95
CA ALA A 29 9.55 -14.18 -9.77
C ALA A 29 10.74 -15.06 -9.33
N GLY A 30 10.47 -16.33 -9.01
CA GLY A 30 11.52 -17.33 -8.74
C GLY A 30 11.16 -18.34 -7.66
N ALA A 31 11.96 -19.42 -7.59
CA ALA A 31 11.70 -20.55 -6.68
C ALA A 31 11.60 -20.14 -5.20
N GLU A 32 12.35 -19.13 -4.75
CA GLU A 32 12.28 -18.67 -3.36
C GLU A 32 10.99 -17.89 -3.05
N ALA A 33 10.45 -17.14 -4.02
CA ALA A 33 9.16 -16.47 -3.87
C ALA A 33 8.02 -17.50 -3.80
N THR A 34 8.07 -18.54 -4.63
CA THR A 34 7.13 -19.67 -4.56
C THR A 34 7.22 -20.39 -3.20
N LYS A 35 8.41 -20.63 -2.66
CA LYS A 35 8.55 -21.24 -1.32
C LYS A 35 7.96 -20.35 -0.22
N ALA A 36 8.16 -19.04 -0.29
CA ALA A 36 7.58 -18.11 0.68
C ALA A 36 6.05 -18.09 0.59
N ALA A 37 5.49 -18.08 -0.63
CA ALA A 37 4.06 -18.15 -0.86
C ALA A 37 3.47 -19.50 -0.40
N ASP A 38 4.15 -20.61 -0.66
CA ASP A 38 3.77 -21.94 -0.16
C ASP A 38 3.76 -22.00 1.37
N TYR A 39 4.75 -21.35 2.02
CA TYR A 39 4.75 -21.21 3.46
C TYR A 39 3.54 -20.43 3.96
N ILE A 40 3.23 -19.27 3.36
CA ILE A 40 2.04 -18.47 3.70
C ILE A 40 0.78 -19.32 3.63
N VAL A 41 0.55 -20.01 2.50
CA VAL A 41 -0.63 -20.88 2.32
C VAL A 41 -0.68 -22.00 3.36
N SER A 42 0.47 -22.57 3.74
CA SER A 42 0.54 -23.62 4.77
C SER A 42 0.10 -23.15 6.17
N THR A 43 0.07 -21.84 6.42
CA THR A 43 -0.39 -21.28 7.70
C THR A 43 -1.91 -21.14 7.80
N PHE A 44 -2.63 -21.24 6.68
CA PHE A 44 -4.08 -21.06 6.64
C PHE A 44 -4.81 -22.19 7.36
N LYS A 45 -5.94 -21.83 7.98
CA LYS A 45 -6.75 -22.73 8.82
C LYS A 45 -8.18 -22.77 8.31
N PRO A 46 -8.44 -23.40 7.15
CA PRO A 46 -9.77 -23.44 6.54
C PRO A 46 -10.80 -24.05 7.50
N GLY A 47 -12.03 -23.53 7.45
CA GLY A 47 -13.14 -23.99 8.31
C GLY A 47 -13.14 -23.40 9.73
N THR A 48 -12.20 -22.52 10.07
CA THR A 48 -12.20 -21.76 11.33
C THR A 48 -12.86 -20.39 11.18
N ALA A 49 -13.08 -19.69 12.29
CA ALA A 49 -13.63 -18.33 12.28
C ALA A 49 -12.69 -17.30 11.61
N ALA A 50 -11.38 -17.56 11.60
CA ALA A 50 -10.34 -16.71 11.02
C ALA A 50 -9.43 -17.56 10.11
N PRO A 51 -9.94 -17.99 8.93
CA PRO A 51 -9.24 -18.95 8.07
C PRO A 51 -7.89 -18.45 7.54
N TYR A 52 -7.71 -17.13 7.48
CA TYR A 52 -6.50 -16.45 7.02
C TYR A 52 -5.82 -15.63 8.13
N GLY A 53 -6.16 -15.88 9.40
CA GLY A 53 -5.74 -15.07 10.54
C GLY A 53 -6.52 -13.76 10.67
N GLU A 54 -5.92 -12.79 11.37
CA GLU A 54 -6.48 -11.44 11.53
C GLU A 54 -6.54 -10.70 10.20
N VAL A 55 -7.47 -9.74 10.06
CA VAL A 55 -7.71 -9.01 8.81
C VAL A 55 -6.44 -8.33 8.28
N GLY A 56 -5.62 -7.76 9.16
CA GLY A 56 -4.34 -7.15 8.79
C GLY A 56 -3.36 -8.16 8.20
N SER A 57 -3.18 -9.32 8.86
CA SER A 57 -2.28 -10.39 8.39
C SER A 57 -2.78 -11.04 7.11
N ALA A 58 -4.10 -11.17 6.95
CA ALA A 58 -4.70 -11.66 5.71
C ALA A 58 -4.43 -10.70 4.54
N ALA A 59 -4.50 -9.38 4.77
CA ALA A 59 -4.16 -8.36 3.77
C ALA A 59 -2.68 -8.44 3.35
N ASP A 60 -1.77 -8.61 4.31
CA ASP A 60 -0.33 -8.75 4.03
C ASP A 60 -0.04 -10.06 3.26
N SER A 61 -0.73 -11.15 3.65
CA SER A 61 -0.64 -12.45 2.96
C SER A 61 -1.12 -12.35 1.51
N LEU A 62 -2.25 -11.68 1.26
CA LEU A 62 -2.75 -11.45 -0.10
C LEU A 62 -1.76 -10.65 -0.94
N LEU A 63 -1.20 -9.56 -0.39
CA LEU A 63 -0.23 -8.75 -1.12
C LEU A 63 1.01 -9.56 -1.51
N ALA A 64 1.49 -10.42 -0.61
CA ALA A 64 2.61 -11.32 -0.88
C ALA A 64 2.27 -12.36 -1.96
N LEU A 65 1.09 -12.99 -1.90
CA LEU A 65 0.65 -13.95 -2.92
C LEU A 65 0.45 -13.28 -4.29
N ALA A 66 -0.21 -12.12 -4.33
CA ALA A 66 -0.42 -11.36 -5.56
C ALA A 66 0.90 -10.93 -6.22
N ALA A 67 1.93 -10.64 -5.44
CA ALA A 67 3.25 -10.27 -5.95
C ALA A 67 4.00 -11.42 -6.68
N THR A 68 3.57 -12.67 -6.49
CA THR A 68 4.14 -13.82 -7.21
C THR A 68 3.67 -13.89 -8.66
N ASP A 69 2.44 -13.41 -8.95
CA ASP A 69 1.76 -13.59 -10.24
C ASP A 69 1.68 -15.07 -10.68
N ASP A 70 1.67 -16.00 -9.72
CA ASP A 70 1.57 -17.44 -9.97
C ASP A 70 0.10 -17.89 -9.91
N PRO A 71 -0.46 -18.44 -11.00
CA PRO A 71 -1.86 -18.87 -11.05
C PRO A 71 -2.20 -19.97 -10.03
N LYS A 72 -1.19 -20.67 -9.48
CA LYS A 72 -1.38 -21.65 -8.40
C LYS A 72 -2.13 -21.05 -7.20
N TYR A 73 -1.90 -19.78 -6.87
CA TYR A 73 -2.47 -19.14 -5.68
C TYR A 73 -3.80 -18.41 -5.94
N ALA A 74 -4.36 -18.49 -7.15
CA ALA A 74 -5.57 -17.75 -7.52
C ALA A 74 -6.76 -18.03 -6.58
N ALA A 75 -7.00 -19.29 -6.23
CA ALA A 75 -8.09 -19.66 -5.33
C ALA A 75 -7.90 -19.16 -3.90
N ASP A 76 -6.64 -19.13 -3.41
CA ASP A 76 -6.31 -18.57 -2.11
C ASP A 76 -6.50 -17.05 -2.11
N ILE A 77 -6.05 -16.37 -3.17
CA ILE A 77 -6.24 -14.92 -3.35
C ILE A 77 -7.74 -14.58 -3.35
N ASP A 78 -8.55 -15.28 -4.14
CA ASP A 78 -10.01 -15.05 -4.20
C ASP A 78 -10.67 -15.25 -2.83
N GLY A 79 -10.28 -16.29 -2.11
CA GLY A 79 -10.77 -16.57 -0.76
C GLY A 79 -10.40 -15.48 0.24
N ILE A 80 -9.17 -14.97 0.18
CA ILE A 80 -8.73 -13.87 1.03
C ILE A 80 -9.46 -12.57 0.65
N VAL A 81 -9.62 -12.24 -0.64
CA VAL A 81 -10.39 -11.06 -1.08
C VAL A 81 -11.80 -11.10 -0.51
N ALA A 82 -12.49 -12.24 -0.60
CA ALA A 82 -13.83 -12.40 -0.05
C ALA A 82 -13.85 -12.20 1.48
N PHE A 83 -12.88 -12.76 2.19
CA PHE A 83 -12.71 -12.56 3.63
C PHE A 83 -12.47 -11.09 3.99
N LEU A 84 -11.59 -10.40 3.28
CA LEU A 84 -11.30 -8.99 3.52
C LEU A 84 -12.52 -8.10 3.24
N LYS A 85 -13.22 -8.31 2.12
CA LYS A 85 -14.45 -7.56 1.81
C LYS A 85 -15.52 -7.75 2.88
N LYS A 86 -15.70 -8.98 3.37
CA LYS A 86 -16.65 -9.29 4.46
C LYS A 86 -16.33 -8.52 5.75
N ASN A 87 -15.05 -8.34 6.06
CA ASN A 87 -14.59 -7.74 7.32
C ASN A 87 -14.19 -6.26 7.20
N ALA A 88 -14.18 -5.69 5.99
CA ALA A 88 -13.65 -4.35 5.70
C ALA A 88 -14.25 -3.28 6.61
N LYS A 89 -15.58 -3.24 6.75
CA LYS A 89 -16.28 -2.26 7.59
C LYS A 89 -15.86 -2.28 9.05
N ALA A 90 -15.63 -3.48 9.62
CA ALA A 90 -15.21 -3.62 11.01
C ALA A 90 -13.74 -3.21 11.18
N TYR A 91 -12.90 -3.61 10.24
CA TYR A 91 -11.46 -3.35 10.28
C TYR A 91 -11.10 -1.86 10.16
N VAL A 92 -11.77 -1.14 9.25
CA VAL A 92 -11.53 0.30 9.02
C VAL A 92 -12.26 1.21 10.00
N ALA A 93 -12.97 0.65 10.98
CA ALA A 93 -13.66 1.44 11.99
C ALA A 93 -12.64 2.31 12.77
N PRO A 94 -12.98 3.55 13.16
CA PRO A 94 -12.03 4.46 13.81
C PRO A 94 -11.36 3.94 15.09
N LYS A 95 -12.02 3.03 15.82
CA LYS A 95 -11.50 2.40 17.05
C LYS A 95 -10.75 1.08 16.80
N ALA A 96 -10.75 0.60 15.57
CA ALA A 96 -9.96 -0.55 15.13
C ALA A 96 -8.71 -0.01 14.41
N SER A 97 -8.51 -0.33 13.14
CA SER A 97 -7.36 0.13 12.37
C SER A 97 -7.58 1.48 11.68
N GLY A 98 -8.82 1.99 11.65
CA GLY A 98 -9.16 3.32 11.13
C GLY A 98 -8.62 3.58 9.72
N ALA A 99 -8.13 4.80 9.49
CA ALA A 99 -7.56 5.21 8.21
C ALA A 99 -6.34 4.37 7.78
N ALA A 100 -5.51 3.91 8.72
CA ALA A 100 -4.37 3.05 8.41
C ALA A 100 -4.81 1.68 7.90
N GLY A 101 -5.86 1.10 8.50
CA GLY A 101 -6.51 -0.11 7.98
C GLY A 101 -7.08 0.11 6.58
N ALA A 102 -7.71 1.26 6.33
CA ALA A 102 -8.21 1.60 5.00
C ALA A 102 -7.09 1.74 3.96
N ALA A 103 -5.94 2.32 4.32
CA ALA A 103 -4.77 2.40 3.43
C ALA A 103 -4.22 1.01 3.09
N LYS A 104 -4.11 0.11 4.08
CA LYS A 104 -3.69 -1.28 3.87
C LYS A 104 -4.66 -2.01 2.92
N LEU A 105 -5.97 -1.91 3.15
CA LEU A 105 -6.96 -2.53 2.26
C LEU A 105 -7.00 -1.89 0.86
N ALA A 106 -6.73 -0.60 0.72
CA ALA A 106 -6.68 0.07 -0.58
C ALA A 106 -5.46 -0.38 -1.40
N LEU A 107 -4.33 -0.68 -0.76
CA LEU A 107 -3.18 -1.31 -1.41
C LEU A 107 -3.51 -2.72 -1.89
N VAL A 108 -4.19 -3.51 -1.05
CA VAL A 108 -4.67 -4.84 -1.42
C VAL A 108 -5.61 -4.78 -2.60
N ALA A 109 -6.60 -3.88 -2.58
CA ALA A 109 -7.55 -3.72 -3.67
C ALA A 109 -6.83 -3.42 -5.00
N ALA A 110 -5.89 -2.49 -4.99
CA ALA A 110 -5.08 -2.17 -6.17
C ALA A 110 -4.16 -3.31 -6.62
N ALA A 111 -3.71 -4.19 -5.71
CA ALA A 111 -2.85 -5.31 -6.06
C ALA A 111 -3.57 -6.44 -6.80
N VAL A 112 -4.90 -6.53 -6.66
CA VAL A 112 -5.75 -7.56 -7.27
C VAL A 112 -6.82 -6.97 -8.20
N ASP A 113 -6.60 -5.75 -8.66
CA ASP A 113 -7.51 -5.01 -9.55
C ASP A 113 -8.97 -4.94 -9.04
N ALA A 114 -9.16 -4.89 -7.72
CA ALA A 114 -10.46 -4.68 -7.09
C ALA A 114 -10.75 -3.19 -6.90
N ASP A 115 -12.04 -2.83 -6.94
CA ASP A 115 -12.49 -1.46 -6.70
C ASP A 115 -12.31 -1.06 -5.22
N ALA A 116 -11.40 -0.13 -4.97
CA ALA A 116 -11.15 0.42 -3.63
C ALA A 116 -12.23 1.43 -3.17
N THR A 117 -13.08 1.92 -4.08
CA THR A 117 -14.20 2.81 -3.75
C THR A 117 -15.46 2.03 -3.32
N ASP A 118 -15.50 0.73 -3.60
CA ASP A 118 -16.50 -0.21 -3.09
C ASP A 118 -15.87 -1.56 -2.69
N PHE A 119 -15.05 -1.54 -1.63
CA PHE A 119 -14.41 -2.74 -1.12
C PHE A 119 -15.23 -3.35 0.03
N GLY A 120 -16.25 -4.12 -0.34
CA GLY A 120 -17.18 -4.70 0.64
C GLY A 120 -18.12 -3.65 1.24
N GLY A 121 -18.57 -2.69 0.43
CA GLY A 121 -19.43 -1.58 0.88
C GLY A 121 -18.69 -0.45 1.59
N VAL A 122 -17.36 -0.40 1.47
CA VAL A 122 -16.52 0.66 2.05
C VAL A 122 -15.76 1.38 0.96
N ASP A 123 -15.86 2.71 0.96
CA ASP A 123 -14.98 3.58 0.18
C ASP A 123 -13.66 3.79 0.94
N LEU A 124 -12.67 2.96 0.61
CA LEU A 124 -11.36 2.98 1.25
C LEU A 124 -10.60 4.26 0.88
N VAL A 125 -10.73 4.73 -0.36
CA VAL A 125 -10.04 5.93 -0.84
C VAL A 125 -10.49 7.17 -0.09
N THR A 126 -11.81 7.33 0.09
CA THR A 126 -12.37 8.42 0.90
C THR A 126 -11.91 8.32 2.35
N THR A 127 -11.89 7.11 2.91
CA THR A 127 -11.43 6.88 4.29
C THR A 127 -9.95 7.23 4.48
N VAL A 128 -9.09 6.89 3.50
CA VAL A 128 -7.67 7.27 3.49
C VAL A 128 -7.53 8.79 3.44
N LYS A 129 -8.24 9.47 2.53
CA LYS A 129 -8.18 10.93 2.42
C LYS A 129 -8.63 11.63 3.71
N ALA A 130 -9.67 11.11 4.37
CA ALA A 130 -10.14 11.63 5.65
C ALA A 130 -9.12 11.45 6.79
N GLY A 131 -8.18 10.51 6.66
CA GLY A 131 -7.09 10.30 7.61
C GLY A 131 -5.91 11.27 7.48
N ILE A 132 -5.91 12.14 6.46
CA ILE A 132 -4.83 13.10 6.21
C ILE A 132 -5.10 14.37 7.01
N GLY A 133 -4.23 14.66 7.98
CA GLY A 133 -4.26 15.89 8.76
C GLY A 133 -3.86 17.12 7.94
N ALA A 134 -4.15 18.31 8.47
CA ALA A 134 -3.84 19.58 7.80
C ALA A 134 -2.33 19.78 7.53
N ASN A 135 -1.47 19.21 8.38
CA ASN A 135 -0.02 19.23 8.23
C ASN A 135 0.53 18.04 7.42
N GLY A 136 -0.33 17.21 6.82
CA GLY A 136 0.07 16.01 6.08
C GLY A 136 0.36 14.77 6.93
N ALA A 137 0.28 14.86 8.25
CA ALA A 137 0.34 13.68 9.12
C ALA A 137 -0.82 12.73 8.82
N PHE A 138 -0.57 11.42 8.81
CA PHE A 138 -1.60 10.43 8.47
C PHE A 138 -1.99 9.55 9.67
N GLY A 139 -3.29 9.46 9.93
CA GLY A 139 -3.87 8.57 10.93
C GLY A 139 -3.73 9.07 12.38
N ALA A 140 -4.23 8.28 13.32
CA ALA A 140 -4.23 8.61 14.76
C ALA A 140 -2.84 8.52 15.40
N TRP A 141 -1.97 7.68 14.84
CA TRP A 141 -0.58 7.45 15.28
C TRP A 141 0.36 7.74 14.10
N PRO A 142 0.58 9.02 13.78
CA PRO A 142 1.27 9.38 12.56
C PRO A 142 2.77 9.10 12.68
N GLY A 143 3.35 8.61 11.60
CA GLY A 143 4.77 8.29 11.50
C GLY A 143 5.17 7.97 10.05
N PRO A 144 6.45 7.74 9.77
CA PRO A 144 6.93 7.57 8.40
C PRO A 144 6.33 6.32 7.73
N PHE A 145 6.14 5.22 8.46
CA PHE A 145 5.51 4.01 7.95
C PHE A 145 4.07 4.25 7.51
N ALA A 146 3.21 4.73 8.42
CA ALA A 146 1.79 4.95 8.13
C ALA A 146 1.58 6.00 7.03
N SER A 147 2.35 7.09 7.06
CA SER A 147 2.26 8.17 6.06
C SER A 147 2.75 7.70 4.69
N GLY A 148 3.88 6.97 4.64
CA GLY A 148 4.37 6.38 3.41
C GLY A 148 3.39 5.36 2.83
N MET A 149 2.83 4.47 3.65
CA MET A 149 1.81 3.50 3.23
C MET A 149 0.58 4.20 2.63
N ALA A 150 0.09 5.27 3.25
CA ALA A 150 -1.01 6.06 2.72
C ALA A 150 -0.69 6.73 1.38
N MET A 151 0.53 7.28 1.23
CA MET A 151 0.99 7.83 -0.05
C MET A 151 0.99 6.77 -1.15
N VAL A 152 1.52 5.57 -0.88
CA VAL A 152 1.51 4.47 -1.85
C VAL A 152 0.07 4.02 -2.14
N ALA A 153 -0.80 3.94 -1.14
CA ALA A 153 -2.21 3.59 -1.31
C ALA A 153 -2.93 4.57 -2.24
N LEU A 154 -2.72 5.87 -2.06
CA LEU A 154 -3.27 6.92 -2.93
C LEU A 154 -2.79 6.75 -4.38
N VAL A 155 -1.48 6.66 -4.58
CA VAL A 155 -0.89 6.53 -5.93
C VAL A 155 -1.40 5.28 -6.65
N ARG A 156 -1.43 4.13 -5.96
CA ARG A 156 -1.89 2.87 -6.54
C ARG A 156 -3.37 2.87 -6.89
N ASN A 157 -4.16 3.76 -6.29
CA ASN A 157 -5.58 3.97 -6.60
C ASN A 157 -5.83 5.23 -7.44
N GLY A 158 -4.81 5.70 -8.17
CA GLY A 158 -4.94 6.82 -9.12
C GLY A 158 -5.20 8.18 -8.46
N GLN A 159 -4.93 8.32 -7.17
CA GLN A 159 -5.11 9.57 -6.44
C GLN A 159 -3.79 10.34 -6.33
N PRO A 160 -3.83 11.68 -6.40
CA PRO A 160 -2.66 12.49 -6.13
C PRO A 160 -2.27 12.40 -4.66
N VAL A 161 -0.96 12.45 -4.39
CA VAL A 161 -0.43 12.62 -3.04
C VAL A 161 -0.41 14.12 -2.71
N PRO A 162 -1.02 14.56 -1.60
CA PRO A 162 -0.90 15.94 -1.15
C PRO A 162 0.55 16.31 -0.80
N GLU A 163 0.99 17.51 -1.22
CA GLU A 163 2.35 18.01 -0.99
C GLU A 163 2.70 18.02 0.51
N GLN A 164 1.75 18.40 1.37
CA GLN A 164 1.97 18.40 2.82
C GLN A 164 2.32 17.01 3.39
N MET A 165 1.89 15.90 2.77
CA MET A 165 2.30 14.56 3.21
C MET A 165 3.77 14.30 2.91
N VAL A 166 4.26 14.81 1.77
CA VAL A 166 5.68 14.74 1.39
C VAL A 166 6.51 15.56 2.38
N ASP A 167 6.10 16.79 2.65
CA ASP A 167 6.75 17.66 3.63
C ASP A 167 6.79 17.02 5.02
N TYR A 168 5.66 16.45 5.47
CA TYR A 168 5.58 15.72 6.73
C TYR A 168 6.57 14.55 6.78
N LEU A 169 6.61 13.73 5.74
CA LEU A 169 7.49 12.57 5.68
C LEU A 169 8.98 12.97 5.68
N LEU A 170 9.33 14.06 4.98
CA LEU A 170 10.69 14.59 4.93
C LEU A 170 11.19 15.11 6.29
N THR A 171 10.31 15.43 7.24
CA THR A 171 10.74 15.77 8.62
C THR A 171 11.43 14.60 9.34
N TYR A 172 11.16 13.36 8.89
CA TYR A 172 11.77 12.14 9.43
C TYR A 172 13.01 11.70 8.64
N ALA A 173 13.33 12.34 7.51
CA ALA A 173 14.42 11.91 6.64
C ALA A 173 15.79 12.25 7.24
N GLU A 174 16.68 11.26 7.27
CA GLU A 174 18.08 11.48 7.58
C GLU A 174 18.82 12.23 6.46
N PRO A 175 19.77 13.13 6.78
CA PRO A 175 20.67 13.69 5.78
C PRO A 175 21.44 12.58 5.06
N ARG A 176 21.33 12.55 3.73
CA ARG A 176 21.98 11.55 2.86
C ARG A 176 23.52 11.50 2.97
N ALA A 177 24.13 12.51 3.58
CA ALA A 177 25.57 12.66 3.75
C ALA A 177 26.11 12.24 5.15
N GLY A 178 25.25 11.79 6.06
CA GLY A 178 25.68 11.29 7.37
C GLY A 178 26.05 9.80 7.36
N GLY A 179 26.96 9.39 8.25
CA GLY A 179 27.43 7.99 8.38
C GLY A 179 26.37 6.95 8.79
N ALA A 180 25.10 7.35 8.91
CA ALA A 180 23.96 6.50 9.28
C ALA A 180 23.19 5.92 8.07
N GLY A 181 23.50 6.32 6.83
CA GLY A 181 23.05 5.59 5.64
C GLY A 181 21.69 6.01 5.04
N GLY A 182 21.02 7.04 5.57
CA GLY A 182 19.84 7.62 4.94
C GLY A 182 18.59 6.77 5.14
N GLY A 183 17.93 6.90 6.30
CA GLY A 183 16.62 6.33 6.60
C GLY A 183 15.56 7.36 6.98
N PHE A 184 14.35 6.88 7.28
CA PHE A 184 13.34 7.64 8.03
C PHE A 184 13.33 7.16 9.47
N ALA A 185 13.57 8.05 10.44
CA ALA A 185 13.71 7.67 11.85
C ALA A 185 12.88 8.58 12.76
N CYS A 186 12.44 8.05 13.91
CA CYS A 186 11.42 8.65 14.79
C CYS A 186 11.84 9.92 15.52
N THR A 187 13.02 10.48 15.28
CA THR A 187 13.40 11.76 15.86
C THR A 187 13.55 12.77 14.74
N THR A 188 12.94 13.94 14.92
CA THR A 188 13.18 15.11 14.07
C THR A 188 14.66 15.43 14.03
N TYR A 189 15.19 15.74 12.86
CA TYR A 189 16.57 16.22 12.77
C TYR A 189 16.71 17.56 13.53
N PRO A 190 17.74 17.73 14.40
CA PRO A 190 18.73 16.74 14.85
C PRO A 190 18.21 15.81 15.96
N PHE A 191 18.63 14.54 15.90
CA PHE A 191 18.16 13.43 16.74
C PHE A 191 18.33 13.71 18.25
N ASP A 192 17.22 13.76 19.02
CA ASP A 192 17.23 13.71 20.50
C ASP A 192 16.65 12.37 20.98
N ALA A 193 17.54 11.53 21.52
CA ALA A 193 17.23 10.21 22.09
C ALA A 193 16.27 10.25 23.31
N LYS A 194 15.92 11.43 23.82
CA LYS A 194 15.08 11.60 25.03
C LYS A 194 13.61 11.87 24.74
N THR A 195 13.21 12.08 23.49
CA THR A 195 11.81 12.34 23.14
C THR A 195 11.11 11.03 22.76
N GLY A 196 10.31 10.52 23.69
CA GLY A 196 9.66 9.22 23.62
C GLY A 196 8.79 9.04 22.37
N CYS A 197 8.94 7.89 21.73
CA CYS A 197 8.05 7.43 20.67
C CYS A 197 7.12 6.37 21.26
N PRO A 198 5.78 6.54 21.25
CA PRO A 198 4.89 5.40 21.29
C PRO A 198 5.14 4.59 20.00
N ALA A 199 5.23 3.26 20.10
CA ALA A 199 5.48 2.38 18.98
C ALA A 199 4.56 2.72 17.80
N ALA A 200 5.14 3.02 16.63
CA ALA A 200 4.41 3.31 15.40
C ALA A 200 3.89 2.02 14.73
N ASP A 201 3.47 1.06 15.54
CA ASP A 201 2.97 -0.23 15.11
C ASP A 201 1.63 -0.52 15.81
N PRO A 202 0.48 -0.28 15.17
CA PRO A 202 -0.80 -0.76 15.70
C PRO A 202 -0.92 -2.29 15.67
N ASP A 203 -0.02 -3.01 14.98
CA ASP A 203 0.10 -4.47 14.99
C ASP A 203 1.14 -4.97 16.03
N SER A 204 1.66 -4.10 16.92
CA SER A 204 2.39 -4.54 18.12
C SER A 204 1.40 -5.11 19.13
N THR A 205 0.96 -6.34 18.86
CA THR A 205 0.36 -7.32 19.77
C THR A 205 -0.32 -6.75 21.02
N ALA A 206 -1.65 -6.71 21.00
CA ALA A 206 -2.46 -7.05 22.16
C ALA A 206 -3.32 -8.26 21.83
#